data_AF-A0A5C0B8L6-F1
#
_entry.id   AF-A0A5C0B8L6-F1
#
_cell.length_a   1.000
_cell.length_b   1.000
_cell.length_c   1.000
_cell.angle_alpha   90.00
_cell.angle_beta   90.00
_cell.angle_gamma   90.00
#
_symmetry.space_group_name_H-M   'P 1'
#
loop_
_entity.id
_entity.type
_entity.pdbx_description
1 polymer ?
#
loop_
_entity_poly.entity_id
_entity_poly.type
_entity_poly.pdbx_seq_one_letter_code
_entity_poly.pdbx_strand_id
1 'polypeptide(L)'
;PFGGMVKGAHRAALRKLKRGTSPQAVEDDFTTRLGPAIQYPQQVGNIYAGTVFLALASTIDNAVIDGERRVGVFSYGTGCSSEFF
;
A
#
# COMPACT_ATOMS: atom_id res chain seq x y z
N PRO A 1 -0.17 -8.93 -3.25
CA PRO A 1 -0.92 -10.21 -3.31
C PRO A 1 -2.37 -10.11 -2.84
N PHE A 2 -2.62 -9.63 -1.62
CA PHE A 2 -3.98 -9.37 -1.10
C PHE A 2 -3.95 -8.35 0.05
N GLY A 3 -5.08 -7.69 0.32
CA GLY A 3 -5.16 -6.55 1.23
C GLY A 3 -4.69 -6.84 2.67
N GLY A 4 -4.99 -8.02 3.22
CA GLY A 4 -4.57 -8.40 4.56
C GLY A 4 -3.05 -8.45 4.74
N MET A 5 -2.32 -8.94 3.73
CA MET A 5 -0.85 -8.96 3.73
C MET A 5 -0.28 -7.53 3.65
N VAL A 6 -0.86 -6.68 2.81
CA VAL A 6 -0.45 -5.27 2.68
C VAL A 6 -0.63 -4.51 3.99
N LYS A 7 -1.76 -4.72 4.68
CA LYS A 7 -2.02 -4.15 6.01
C LYS A 7 -1.01 -4.62 7.05
N GLY A 8 -0.69 -5.91 7.04
CA GLY A 8 0.35 -6.47 7.91
C GLY A 8 1.73 -5.84 7.67
N ALA A 9 2.13 -5.71 6.41
CA ALA A 9 3.41 -5.13 6.00
C ALA A 9 3.52 -3.64 6.37
N HIS A 10 2.46 -2.87 6.12
CA HIS A 10 2.38 -1.45 6.51
C HIS A 10 2.53 -1.26 8.02
N ARG A 11 1.79 -2.03 8.83
CA ARG A 11 1.92 -2.01 10.29
C ARG A 11 3.34 -2.35 10.75
N ALA A 12 3.97 -3.37 10.16
CA ALA A 12 5.34 -3.75 10.47
C ALA A 12 6.33 -2.64 10.11
N ALA A 13 6.16 -2.00 8.96
CA ALA A 13 6.99 -0.88 8.51
C ALA A 13 6.87 0.32 9.46
N LEU A 14 5.65 0.74 9.83
CA LEU A 14 5.45 1.86 10.75
C LEU A 14 6.03 1.59 12.13
N ARG A 15 5.87 0.39 12.68
CA ARG A 15 6.49 0.03 13.98
C ARG A 15 8.01 0.11 13.95
N LYS A 16 8.63 -0.25 12.81
CA LYS A 16 10.09 -0.25 12.65
C LYS A 16 10.64 1.15 12.37
N LEU A 17 9.98 1.92 11.51
CA LEU A 17 10.46 3.21 11.01
C LEU A 17 9.98 4.40 11.85
N LYS A 18 8.80 4.30 12.48
CA LYS A 18 8.20 5.33 13.34
C LYS A 18 7.89 4.73 14.72
N ARG A 19 8.93 4.55 15.53
CA ARG A 19 8.81 4.03 16.91
C ARG A 19 7.83 4.88 17.71
N GLY A 20 6.99 4.22 18.52
CA GLY A 20 5.98 4.90 19.35
C GLY A 20 4.65 5.18 18.65
N THR A 21 4.47 4.81 17.37
CA THR A 21 3.17 4.93 16.70
C THR A 21 2.15 4.01 17.38
N SER A 22 1.03 4.57 17.85
CA SER A 22 -0.03 3.81 18.51
C SER A 22 -0.76 2.88 17.53
N PRO A 23 -1.39 1.78 18.00
CA PRO A 23 -2.17 0.91 17.13
C PRO A 23 -3.27 1.65 16.34
N GLN A 24 -3.93 2.62 16.98
CA GLN A 24 -4.96 3.43 16.33
C GLN A 24 -4.36 4.31 15.23
N ALA A 25 -3.23 4.99 15.49
CA ALA A 25 -2.57 5.80 14.48
C ALA A 25 -2.06 4.99 13.27
N VAL A 26 -1.68 3.72 13.47
CA VAL A 26 -1.37 2.81 12.35
C VAL A 26 -2.61 2.52 11.51
N GLU A 27 -3.76 2.29 12.15
CA GLU A 27 -5.01 2.00 11.46
C GLU A 27 -5.52 3.22 10.67
N ASP A 28 -5.45 4.40 11.27
CA ASP A 28 -5.82 5.66 10.63
C ASP A 28 -4.92 5.92 9.42
N ASP A 29 -3.60 5.78 9.58
CA ASP A 29 -2.63 5.95 8.48
C ASP A 29 -2.84 4.93 7.35
N PHE A 30 -3.17 3.68 7.69
CA PHE A 30 -3.52 2.66 6.69
C PHE A 30 -4.76 3.06 5.91
N THR A 31 -5.82 3.47 6.62
CA THR A 31 -7.09 3.87 6.02
C THR A 31 -6.91 5.05 5.06
N THR A 32 -6.17 6.09 5.49
CA THR A 32 -5.95 7.29 4.68
C THR A 32 -5.02 7.03 3.50
N ARG A 33 -3.90 6.32 3.68
CA ARG A 33 -2.85 6.21 2.64
C ARG A 33 -2.94 4.97 1.76
N LEU A 34 -3.48 3.87 2.27
CA LEU A 34 -3.55 2.59 1.55
C LEU A 34 -4.98 2.11 1.29
N GLY A 35 -5.99 2.66 1.97
CA GLY A 35 -7.40 2.39 1.67
C GLY A 35 -7.76 2.57 0.19
N PRO A 36 -7.39 3.69 -0.46
CA PRO A 36 -7.58 3.87 -1.90
C PRO A 36 -6.81 2.86 -2.77
N ALA A 37 -5.59 2.50 -2.37
CA ALA A 37 -4.68 1.65 -3.16
C ALA A 37 -5.16 0.19 -3.27
N ILE A 38 -5.95 -0.29 -2.31
CA ILE A 38 -6.36 -1.70 -2.24
C ILE A 38 -7.71 -1.98 -2.90
N GLN A 39 -8.45 -0.96 -3.38
CA GLN A 39 -9.81 -1.17 -3.90
C GLN A 39 -9.83 -2.05 -5.16
N TYR A 40 -9.03 -1.75 -6.18
CA TYR A 40 -8.98 -2.59 -7.38
C TYR A 40 -8.35 -3.97 -7.13
N PRO A 41 -7.22 -4.09 -6.39
CA PRO A 41 -6.69 -5.40 -6.03
C PRO A 41 -7.67 -6.28 -5.23
N GLN A 42 -8.59 -5.71 -4.44
CA GLN A 42 -9.64 -6.49 -3.76
C GLN A 42 -10.68 -7.06 -4.72
N GLN A 43 -10.96 -6.39 -5.84
CA GLN A 43 -11.92 -6.84 -6.85
C GLN A 43 -11.31 -7.85 -7.82
N VAL A 44 -10.06 -7.64 -8.22
CA VAL A 44 -9.38 -8.43 -9.27
C VAL A 44 -8.59 -9.61 -8.69
N GLY A 45 -8.06 -9.48 -7.47
CA GLY A 45 -7.14 -10.44 -6.88
C GLY A 45 -5.70 -10.24 -7.35
N ASN A 46 -4.86 -11.26 -7.13
CA ASN A 46 -3.43 -11.20 -7.40
C ASN A 46 -3.12 -11.44 -8.88
N ILE A 47 -2.58 -10.41 -9.55
CA ILE A 47 -2.15 -10.48 -10.97
C ILE A 47 -0.62 -10.37 -11.09
N TYR A 48 0.11 -10.91 -10.10
CA TYR A 48 1.57 -10.93 -10.05
C TYR A 48 2.18 -9.52 -10.16
N ALA A 49 3.13 -9.32 -11.06
CA ALA A 49 3.82 -8.05 -11.28
C ALA A 49 2.84 -6.90 -11.62
N GLY A 50 1.68 -7.21 -12.22
CA GLY A 50 0.66 -6.21 -12.50
C GLY A 50 -0.02 -5.63 -11.24
N THR A 51 0.06 -6.33 -10.10
CA THR A 51 -0.69 -5.94 -8.89
C THR A 51 -0.20 -4.60 -8.33
N VAL A 52 1.09 -4.29 -8.47
CA VAL A 52 1.65 -3.02 -7.99
C VAL A 52 1.14 -1.85 -8.83
N PHE A 53 1.02 -2.03 -10.15
CA PHE A 53 0.46 -1.02 -11.05
C PHE A 53 -1.05 -0.89 -10.91
N LEU A 54 -1.75 -2.00 -10.67
CA LEU A 54 -3.18 -1.98 -10.34
C LEU A 54 -3.45 -1.22 -9.04
N ALA A 55 -2.60 -1.41 -8.02
CA ALA A 55 -2.69 -0.65 -6.78
C ALA A 55 -2.40 0.84 -7.00
N LEU A 56 -1.40 1.18 -7.84
CA LEU A 56 -1.10 2.56 -8.20
C LEU A 56 -2.26 3.24 -8.95
N ALA A 57 -2.86 2.55 -9.93
CA ALA A 57 -4.06 3.03 -10.62
C ALA A 57 -5.22 3.24 -9.64
N SER A 58 -5.45 2.26 -8.74
CA SER A 58 -6.45 2.37 -7.67
C SER A 58 -6.20 3.58 -6.77
N THR A 59 -4.94 3.88 -6.43
CA THR A 59 -4.58 5.09 -5.67
C THR A 59 -4.95 6.36 -6.44
N ILE A 60 -4.61 6.44 -7.72
CA ILE A 60 -4.89 7.63 -8.56
C ILE A 60 -6.39 7.89 -8.66
N ASP A 61 -7.20 6.85 -8.86
CA ASP A 61 -8.64 7.00 -9.09
C ASP A 61 -9.43 7.23 -7.80
N ASN A 62 -8.96 6.74 -6.65
CA ASN A 62 -9.76 6.70 -5.41
C ASN A 62 -9.21 7.56 -4.27
N ALA A 63 -8.00 8.10 -4.38
CA ALA A 63 -7.47 8.99 -3.34
C ALA A 63 -8.06 10.40 -3.47
N VAL A 64 -8.28 11.06 -2.33
CA VAL A 64 -8.58 12.50 -2.33
C VAL A 64 -7.28 13.26 -2.61
N ILE A 65 -7.18 13.82 -3.82
CA ILE A 65 -6.00 14.56 -4.30
C ILE A 65 -6.40 16.02 -4.49
N ASP A 66 -5.97 16.87 -3.57
CA ASP A 66 -6.20 18.33 -3.52
C ASP A 66 -5.00 19.14 -4.07
N GLY A 67 -4.06 18.45 -4.73
CA GLY A 67 -2.84 19.04 -5.28
C GLY A 67 -1.81 17.97 -5.62
N GLU A 68 -0.57 18.37 -5.87
CA GLU A 68 0.51 17.42 -6.14
C GLU A 68 0.80 16.56 -4.90
N ARG A 69 0.80 15.23 -5.10
CA ARG A 69 1.08 14.26 -4.03
C ARG A 69 2.16 13.28 -4.47
N ARG A 70 3.05 12.93 -3.54
CA ARG A 70 4.06 11.89 -3.75
C ARG A 70 3.49 10.53 -3.35
N VAL A 71 3.63 9.55 -4.23
CA VAL A 71 3.31 8.14 -3.98
C VAL A 71 4.61 7.36 -3.90
N GLY A 72 4.74 6.51 -2.88
CA GLY A 72 5.84 5.54 -2.80
C GLY A 72 5.34 4.16 -3.16
N VAL A 73 6.07 3.47 -4.02
CA VAL A 73 5.72 2.17 -4.60
C VAL A 73 6.73 1.14 -4.16
N PHE A 74 6.26 0.08 -3.50
CA PHE A 74 7.08 -1.08 -3.16
C PHE A 74 6.73 -2.26 -4.06
N SER A 75 7.69 -2.69 -4.87
CA SER A 75 7.57 -3.86 -5.74
C SER A 75 8.38 -5.03 -5.18
N TYR A 76 7.82 -6.23 -5.25
CA TYR A 76 8.46 -7.45 -4.79
C TYR A 76 8.09 -8.62 -5.70
N GLY A 77 9.10 -9.42 -6.07
CA GLY A 77 8.94 -10.70 -6.78
C GLY A 77 9.73 -11.83 -6.12
N THR A 78 9.14 -13.02 -6.06
CA THR A 78 9.79 -14.23 -5.53
C THR A 78 11.00 -14.64 -6.38
N GLY A 79 12.11 -15.01 -5.74
CA GLY A 79 13.38 -15.36 -6.42
C GLY A 79 14.68 -14.92 -5.72
N CYS A 80 14.83 -13.74 -5.10
CA CYS A 80 13.94 -12.58 -5.04
C CYS A 80 14.65 -11.27 -5.46
N SER A 81 13.84 -10.31 -5.92
CA SER A 81 14.23 -8.91 -6.07
C SER A 81 13.09 -8.01 -5.61
N SER A 82 13.45 -6.84 -5.09
CA SER A 82 12.51 -5.85 -4.62
C SER A 82 13.05 -4.45 -4.83
N GLU A 83 12.16 -3.50 -5.08
CA GLU A 83 12.51 -2.10 -5.27
C GLU A 83 11.48 -1.20 -4.61
N PHE A 84 11.94 -0.08 -4.07
CA PHE A 84 11.10 1.01 -3.60
C PHE A 84 11.42 2.26 -4.40
N PHE A 85 10.41 2.87 -5.01
CA PHE A 85 10.54 4.08 -5.84
C PHE A 85 9.38 5.04 -5.61
#